data_AF-R9LW23-F1
#
_entry.id   AF-R9LW23-F1
#
_cell.length_a   1.000
_cell.length_b   1.000
_cell.length_c   1.000
_cell.angle_alpha   90.00
_cell.angle_beta   90.00
_cell.angle_gamma   90.00
#
_symmetry.space_group_name_H-M   'P 1'
#
loop_
_entity.id
_entity.type
_entity.pdbx_description
1 polymer ?
#
loop_
_entity_poly.entity_id
_entity_poly.type
_entity_poly.pdbx_seq_one_letter_code
_entity_poly.pdbx_strand_id
1 'polypeptide(L)'
;MSKKEENRFPLRLDDVTRWKIECWYKKSGCQSRNEFVERAVNFYADYLAGQENGVLPAAIQSAIDGRLSLLEDRMARILYKLAVETDMGMSAVLDCIQVDADYLRRLRSNSVKNVKATNGLLTFEQKEKEWVQGAEGDDQWQG
;
A
#
# COMPACT_ATOMS: atom_id res chain seq x y z
N MET A 1 9.89 -47.47 -6.20
CA MET A 1 9.34 -47.45 -4.83
C MET A 1 10.48 -47.08 -3.89
N SER A 2 10.62 -45.80 -3.53
CA SER A 2 11.74 -45.33 -2.69
C SER A 2 11.54 -45.83 -1.26
N LYS A 3 12.51 -46.58 -0.71
CA LYS A 3 12.48 -47.03 0.69
C LYS A 3 12.56 -45.80 1.59
N LYS A 4 11.52 -45.56 2.39
CA LYS A 4 11.55 -44.56 3.45
C LYS A 4 12.53 -45.08 4.51
N GLU A 5 13.71 -44.50 4.59
CA GLU A 5 14.67 -44.81 5.67
C GLU A 5 14.13 -44.20 6.97
N GLU A 6 13.48 -45.03 7.78
CA GLU A 6 12.98 -44.64 9.10
C GLU A 6 14.14 -44.54 10.10
N ASN A 7 14.85 -43.40 10.08
CA ASN A 7 15.87 -43.09 11.07
C ASN A 7 15.22 -42.79 12.42
N ARG A 8 15.33 -43.74 13.37
CA ARG A 8 14.75 -43.62 14.71
C ARG A 8 15.66 -42.78 15.61
N PHE A 9 15.33 -41.50 15.79
CA PHE A 9 16.06 -40.56 16.65
C PHE A 9 15.45 -40.51 18.07
N PRO A 10 16.21 -40.83 19.14
CA PRO A 10 15.70 -40.73 20.50
C PRO A 10 15.66 -39.26 20.95
N LEU A 11 14.47 -38.66 20.94
CA LEU A 11 14.23 -37.28 21.37
C LEU A 11 13.90 -37.24 22.88
N ARG A 12 14.70 -36.51 23.67
CA ARG A 12 14.33 -36.18 25.06
C ARG A 12 13.42 -34.97 25.05
N LEU A 13 12.17 -35.16 25.44
CA LEU A 13 11.16 -34.13 25.53
C LEU A 13 10.83 -33.86 26.99
N ASP A 14 10.77 -32.57 27.34
CA ASP A 14 10.19 -32.12 28.59
C ASP A 14 8.69 -32.50 28.67
N ASP A 15 8.19 -32.72 29.88
CA ASP A 15 6.84 -33.25 30.09
C ASP A 15 5.76 -32.26 29.60
N VAL A 16 6.04 -30.96 29.66
CA VAL A 16 5.16 -29.90 29.10
C VAL A 16 5.06 -30.02 27.58
N THR A 17 6.17 -30.28 26.90
CA THR A 17 6.21 -30.41 25.44
C THR A 17 5.53 -31.70 24.99
N ARG A 18 5.69 -32.78 25.76
CA ARG A 18 4.98 -34.05 25.53
C ARG A 18 3.46 -33.87 25.63
N TRP A 19 2.99 -33.17 26.67
CA TRP A 19 1.57 -32.87 26.84
C TRP A 19 0.99 -32.05 25.68
N LYS A 20 1.72 -31.03 25.22
CA LYS A 20 1.32 -30.23 24.05
C LYS A 20 1.16 -31.10 22.80
N ILE A 21 2.11 -31.99 22.53
CA ILE A 21 2.02 -32.91 21.39
C ILE A 21 0.77 -33.77 21.53
N GLU A 22 0.51 -34.36 22.70
CA GLU A 22 -0.67 -35.22 22.90
C GLU A 22 -2.01 -34.48 22.74
N CYS A 23 -2.10 -33.23 23.21
CA CYS A 23 -3.32 -32.42 23.11
C CYS A 23 -3.60 -31.92 21.68
N TRP A 24 -2.55 -31.51 20.95
CA TRP A 24 -2.72 -30.83 19.67
C TRP A 24 -2.62 -31.76 18.46
N TYR A 25 -1.91 -32.88 18.58
CA TYR A 25 -1.75 -33.86 17.50
C TYR A 25 -3.09 -34.43 16.98
N LYS A 26 -4.06 -34.67 17.88
CA LYS A 26 -5.41 -35.11 17.50
C LYS A 26 -6.23 -33.99 16.85
N LYS A 27 -6.04 -32.74 17.28
CA LYS A 27 -6.75 -31.57 16.74
C LYS A 27 -6.23 -31.16 15.36
N SER A 28 -4.96 -31.42 15.07
CA SER A 28 -4.32 -31.11 13.78
C SER A 28 -4.57 -32.17 12.69
N GLY A 29 -5.39 -33.19 12.95
CA GLY A 29 -5.76 -34.21 11.96
C GLY A 29 -4.61 -35.11 11.49
N CYS A 30 -3.50 -35.15 12.24
CA CYS A 30 -2.34 -35.97 11.88
C CYS A 30 -2.57 -37.44 12.29
N GLN A 31 -1.95 -38.42 11.63
CA GLN A 31 -2.15 -39.86 11.85
C GLN A 31 -1.13 -40.53 12.78
N SER A 32 -0.01 -39.88 13.08
CA SER A 32 0.83 -40.28 14.23
C SER A 32 1.49 -39.10 14.96
N ARG A 33 1.84 -39.30 16.25
CA ARG A 33 2.63 -38.32 17.02
C ARG A 33 3.92 -37.95 16.28
N ASN A 34 4.53 -38.91 15.59
CA ASN A 34 5.71 -38.68 14.76
C ASN A 34 5.40 -37.74 13.59
N GLU A 35 4.28 -37.91 12.89
CA GLU A 35 3.88 -37.04 11.78
C GLU A 35 3.69 -35.59 12.25
N PHE A 36 3.15 -35.39 13.46
CA PHE A 36 3.02 -34.05 14.03
C PHE A 36 4.36 -33.42 14.39
N VAL A 37 5.28 -34.19 14.97
CA VAL A 37 6.63 -33.72 15.25
C VAL A 37 7.37 -33.39 13.96
N GLU A 38 7.24 -34.22 12.92
CA GLU A 38 7.84 -33.99 11.61
C GLU A 38 7.31 -32.70 10.96
N ARG A 39 5.98 -32.49 10.96
CA ARG A 39 5.38 -31.24 10.47
C ARG A 39 5.79 -30.02 11.29
N ALA A 40 5.90 -30.14 12.61
CA ALA A 40 6.31 -29.04 13.48
C ALA A 40 7.78 -28.65 13.26
N VAL A 41 8.65 -29.64 13.06
CA VAL A 41 10.07 -29.42 12.75
C VAL A 41 10.22 -28.77 11.38
N ASN A 42 9.52 -29.28 10.34
CA ASN A 42 9.53 -28.68 9.01
C ASN A 42 9.01 -27.24 9.04
N PHE A 43 7.91 -26.99 9.75
CA PHE A 43 7.38 -25.62 9.92
C PHE A 43 8.39 -24.67 10.57
N TYR A 44 9.11 -25.12 11.61
CA TYR A 44 10.11 -24.28 12.26
C TYR A 44 11.36 -24.08 11.38
N ALA A 45 11.78 -25.10 10.63
CA ALA A 45 12.85 -24.99 9.66
C ALA A 45 12.48 -24.02 8.52
N ASP A 46 11.26 -24.12 7.99
CA ASP A 46 10.72 -23.20 6.98
C ASP A 46 10.59 -21.77 7.53
N TYR A 47 10.20 -21.62 8.80
CA TYR A 47 10.17 -20.34 9.50
C TYR A 47 11.56 -19.72 9.61
N LEU A 48 12.57 -20.51 10.02
CA LEU A 48 13.96 -20.04 10.11
C LEU A 48 14.54 -19.71 8.73
N ALA A 49 14.27 -20.53 7.71
CA ALA A 49 14.66 -20.25 6.34
C ALA A 49 13.98 -18.98 5.77
N GLY A 50 12.73 -18.72 6.16
CA GLY A 50 12.04 -17.47 5.85
C GLY A 50 12.62 -16.26 6.59
N GLN A 51 13.08 -16.45 7.82
CA GLN A 51 13.68 -15.41 8.66
C GLN A 51 15.09 -15.02 8.19
N GLU A 52 15.90 -15.97 7.72
CA GLU A 52 17.23 -15.69 7.13
C GLU A 52 17.14 -14.99 5.77
N ASN A 53 16.10 -15.25 4.98
CA ASN A 53 15.94 -14.66 3.65
C ASN A 53 15.09 -13.38 3.63
N GLY A 54 14.43 -13.00 4.74
CA GLY A 54 13.53 -11.83 4.80
C GLY A 54 12.29 -11.94 3.90
N VAL A 55 12.03 -13.13 3.33
CA VAL A 55 10.94 -13.37 2.39
C VAL A 55 9.70 -13.76 3.19
N LEU A 56 8.69 -12.88 3.17
CA LEU A 56 7.36 -13.18 3.70
C LEU A 56 6.84 -14.50 3.10
N PRO A 57 6.16 -15.37 3.86
CA PRO A 57 5.53 -16.56 3.31
C PRO A 57 4.74 -16.23 2.03
N ALA A 58 4.92 -17.02 0.97
CA ALA A 58 4.39 -16.71 -0.37
C ALA A 58 2.87 -16.43 -0.38
N ALA A 59 2.11 -17.08 0.51
CA ALA A 59 0.68 -16.82 0.68
C ALA A 59 0.37 -15.38 1.15
N ILE A 60 1.21 -14.80 2.01
CA ILE A 60 1.08 -13.42 2.49
C ILE A 60 1.44 -12.43 1.39
N GLN A 61 2.52 -12.69 0.64
CA GLN A 61 2.90 -11.87 -0.52
C GLN A 61 1.77 -11.83 -1.56
N SER A 62 1.25 -12.99 -1.95
CA SER A 62 0.14 -13.09 -2.91
C SER A 62 -1.12 -12.37 -2.43
N ALA A 63 -1.45 -12.45 -1.14
CA ALA A 63 -2.58 -11.72 -0.58
C ALA A 63 -2.38 -10.20 -0.59
N ILE A 64 -1.15 -9.72 -0.32
CA ILE A 64 -0.80 -8.30 -0.39
C ILE A 64 -0.87 -7.80 -1.82
N ASP A 65 -0.23 -8.49 -2.77
CA ASP A 65 -0.20 -8.11 -4.18
C ASP A 65 -1.61 -8.08 -4.77
N GLY A 66 -2.45 -9.06 -4.44
CA GLY A 66 -3.84 -9.09 -4.87
C GLY A 66 -4.66 -7.89 -4.34
N ARG A 67 -4.43 -7.49 -3.08
CA ARG A 67 -5.09 -6.31 -2.50
C ARG A 67 -4.56 -5.01 -3.09
N LEU A 68 -3.26 -4.92 -3.35
CA LEU A 68 -2.64 -3.76 -3.99
C LEU A 68 -3.17 -3.58 -5.42
N SER A 69 -3.22 -4.65 -6.21
CA SER A 69 -3.79 -4.61 -7.57
C SER A 69 -5.25 -4.14 -7.57
N LEU A 70 -6.08 -4.62 -6.64
CA LEU A 70 -7.46 -4.14 -6.52
C LEU A 70 -7.56 -2.65 -6.13
N LEU A 71 -6.64 -2.17 -5.29
CA LEU A 71 -6.58 -0.76 -4.91
C LEU A 71 -6.15 0.09 -6.09
N GLU A 72 -5.14 -0.33 -6.85
CA GLU A 72 -4.68 0.33 -8.08
C GLU A 72 -5.82 0.46 -9.09
N ASP A 73 -6.54 -0.62 -9.37
CA ASP A 73 -7.69 -0.63 -10.28
C ASP A 73 -8.80 0.33 -9.82
N ARG A 74 -9.10 0.31 -8.52
CA ARG A 74 -10.11 1.19 -7.93
C ARG A 74 -9.67 2.65 -8.00
N MET A 75 -8.41 2.95 -7.70
CA MET A 75 -7.86 4.30 -7.77
C MET A 75 -7.87 4.82 -9.21
N ALA A 76 -7.40 4.02 -10.17
CA ALA A 76 -7.41 4.39 -11.58
C ALA A 76 -8.83 4.72 -12.06
N ARG A 77 -9.83 3.92 -11.67
CA ARG A 77 -11.24 4.15 -12.02
C ARG A 77 -11.80 5.43 -11.39
N ILE A 78 -11.47 5.71 -10.13
CA ILE A 78 -11.92 6.94 -9.45
C ILE A 78 -11.25 8.16 -10.07
N LEU A 79 -9.94 8.11 -10.32
CA LEU A 79 -9.20 9.20 -10.94
C LEU A 79 -9.70 9.50 -12.35
N TYR A 80 -10.04 8.46 -13.14
CA TYR A 80 -10.65 8.64 -14.45
C TYR A 80 -11.99 9.38 -14.36
N LYS A 81 -12.90 8.93 -13.47
CA LYS A 81 -14.19 9.60 -13.27
C LYS A 81 -14.02 11.03 -12.81
N LEU A 82 -13.11 11.28 -11.87
CA LEU A 82 -12.79 12.62 -11.41
C LEU A 82 -12.24 13.49 -12.55
N ALA A 83 -11.34 12.96 -13.37
CA ALA A 83 -10.79 13.69 -14.52
C ALA A 83 -11.89 14.12 -15.50
N VAL A 84 -12.84 13.22 -15.81
CA VAL A 84 -14.00 13.54 -16.67
C VAL A 84 -14.85 14.66 -16.07
N GLU A 85 -15.23 14.56 -14.81
CA GLU A 85 -16.03 15.61 -14.15
C GLU A 85 -15.28 16.94 -14.06
N THR A 86 -13.97 16.91 -13.84
CA THR A 86 -13.15 18.14 -13.83
C THR A 86 -13.06 18.78 -15.21
N ASP A 87 -12.93 18.00 -16.28
CA ASP A 87 -12.90 18.50 -17.66
C ASP A 87 -14.23 19.13 -18.08
N MET A 88 -15.34 18.45 -17.75
CA MET A 88 -16.68 18.98 -17.96
C MET A 88 -16.90 20.29 -17.20
N GLY A 89 -16.52 20.35 -15.92
CA GLY A 89 -16.62 21.56 -15.11
C GLY A 89 -15.75 22.71 -15.63
N MET A 90 -14.51 22.44 -16.01
CA MET A 90 -13.61 23.43 -16.61
C MET A 90 -14.17 23.98 -17.93
N SER A 91 -14.67 23.10 -18.79
CA SER A 91 -15.26 23.48 -20.08
C SER A 91 -16.50 24.36 -19.89
N ALA A 92 -17.42 23.97 -19.01
CA ALA A 92 -18.62 24.76 -18.72
C ALA A 92 -18.28 26.16 -18.16
N VAL A 93 -17.23 26.29 -17.34
CA VAL A 93 -16.76 27.59 -16.84
C VAL A 93 -16.15 28.44 -17.97
N LEU A 94 -15.35 27.83 -18.85
CA LEU A 94 -14.76 28.52 -20.00
C LEU A 94 -15.83 28.98 -21.01
N ASP A 95 -16.93 28.25 -21.16
CA ASP A 95 -18.07 28.69 -21.98
C ASP A 95 -18.73 29.97 -21.43
N CYS A 96 -18.63 30.21 -20.12
CA CYS A 96 -19.22 31.37 -19.45
C CYS A 96 -18.29 32.59 -19.40
N ILE A 97 -16.97 32.42 -19.57
CA ILE A 97 -15.97 33.46 -19.30
C ILE A 97 -14.97 33.53 -20.45
N GLN A 98 -14.75 34.72 -21.00
CA GLN A 98 -13.64 34.94 -21.94
C GLN A 98 -12.30 34.99 -21.18
N VAL A 99 -11.52 33.92 -21.30
CA VAL A 99 -10.20 33.81 -20.66
C VAL A 99 -9.11 33.76 -21.73
N ASP A 100 -8.04 34.54 -21.52
CA ASP A 100 -6.87 34.55 -22.41
C ASP A 100 -5.92 33.38 -22.12
N ALA A 101 -5.31 32.83 -23.17
CA ALA A 101 -4.36 31.73 -23.11
C ALA A 101 -3.11 32.07 -22.28
N ASP A 102 -2.65 33.33 -22.32
CA ASP A 102 -1.48 33.76 -21.54
C ASP A 102 -1.78 33.83 -20.05
N TYR A 103 -3.00 34.22 -19.66
CA TYR A 103 -3.45 34.13 -18.28
C TYR A 103 -3.45 32.68 -17.78
N LEU A 104 -4.00 31.74 -18.56
CA LEU A 104 -4.03 30.32 -18.20
C LEU A 104 -2.63 29.72 -18.02
N ARG A 105 -1.67 30.10 -18.87
CA ARG A 105 -0.26 29.67 -18.74
C ARG A 105 0.36 30.19 -17.44
N ARG A 106 0.15 31.47 -17.12
CA ARG A 106 0.63 32.08 -15.86
C ARG A 106 0.00 31.38 -14.66
N LEU A 107 -1.31 31.20 -14.65
CA LEU A 107 -2.06 30.53 -13.59
C LEU A 107 -1.54 29.10 -13.36
N ARG A 108 -1.29 28.33 -14.44
CA ARG A 108 -0.71 26.98 -14.34
C ARG A 108 0.68 27.02 -13.74
N SER A 109 1.54 27.93 -14.19
CA SER A 109 2.92 28.02 -13.69
C SER A 109 2.96 28.38 -12.19
N ASN A 110 2.11 29.31 -11.75
CA ASN A 110 1.96 29.66 -10.34
C ASN A 110 1.41 28.48 -9.53
N SER A 111 0.38 27.80 -10.05
CA SER A 111 -0.19 26.63 -9.37
C SER A 111 0.83 25.50 -9.20
N VAL A 112 1.66 25.22 -10.21
CA VAL A 112 2.75 24.23 -10.12
C VAL A 112 3.80 24.64 -9.09
N LYS A 113 4.17 25.93 -9.04
CA LYS A 113 5.09 26.43 -8.00
C LYS A 113 4.52 26.23 -6.61
N ASN A 114 3.25 26.53 -6.39
CA ASN A 114 2.62 26.41 -5.08
C ASN A 114 2.54 24.95 -4.64
N VAL A 115 2.13 24.04 -5.54
CA VAL A 115 2.12 22.59 -5.25
C VAL A 115 3.52 22.10 -4.86
N LYS A 116 4.57 22.55 -5.55
CA LYS A 116 5.95 22.20 -5.23
C LYS A 116 6.39 22.78 -3.89
N ALA A 117 6.05 24.04 -3.61
CA ALA A 117 6.43 24.71 -2.37
C ALA A 117 5.73 24.09 -1.14
N THR A 118 4.51 23.57 -1.30
CA THR A 118 3.74 23.00 -0.20
C THR A 118 3.75 21.47 -0.16
N ASN A 119 4.57 20.80 -0.99
CA ASN A 119 4.60 19.33 -1.12
C ASN A 119 3.20 18.71 -1.32
N GLY A 120 2.33 19.39 -2.07
CA GLY A 120 0.96 18.95 -2.35
C GLY A 120 -0.08 19.28 -1.27
N LEU A 121 0.30 19.92 -0.16
CA LEU A 121 -0.64 20.44 0.84
C LEU A 121 -1.13 21.82 0.41
N LEU A 122 -2.25 21.87 -0.32
CA LEU A 122 -2.89 23.13 -0.71
C LEU A 122 -4.09 23.41 0.20
N THR A 123 -4.12 24.59 0.82
CA THR A 123 -5.29 25.07 1.55
C THR A 123 -5.89 26.32 0.91
N PHE A 124 -7.20 26.50 1.06
CA PHE A 124 -7.89 27.69 0.56
C PHE A 124 -7.39 28.97 1.23
N GLU A 125 -7.11 28.93 2.54
CA GLU A 125 -6.55 30.06 3.30
C GLU A 125 -5.20 30.53 2.74
N GLN A 126 -4.35 29.60 2.27
CA GLN A 126 -3.10 29.96 1.62
C GLN A 126 -3.33 30.63 0.27
N LYS A 127 -4.28 30.10 -0.53
CA LYS A 127 -4.65 30.70 -1.82
C LYS A 127 -5.25 32.09 -1.68
N GLU A 128 -6.08 32.30 -0.67
CA GLU A 128 -6.64 33.62 -0.35
C GLU A 128 -5.52 34.61 0.01
N LYS A 129 -4.60 34.23 0.89
CA LYS A 129 -3.46 35.08 1.27
C LYS A 129 -2.57 35.44 0.07
N GLU A 130 -2.27 34.47 -0.78
CA GLU A 130 -1.50 34.71 -2.02
C GLU A 130 -2.22 35.67 -2.97
N TRP A 131 -3.55 35.56 -3.07
CA TRP A 131 -4.35 36.44 -3.92
C TRP A 131 -4.36 37.88 -3.39
N VAL A 132 -4.56 38.06 -2.08
CA VAL A 132 -4.51 39.39 -1.43
C VAL A 132 -3.13 40.01 -1.57
N GLN A 133 -2.05 39.26 -1.32
CA GLN A 133 -0.67 39.75 -1.44
C GLN A 133 -0.26 40.07 -2.88
N GLY A 134 -0.79 39.32 -3.86
CA GLY A 134 -0.57 39.60 -5.28
C GLY A 134 -1.30 40.86 -5.76
N ALA A 135 -2.50 41.12 -5.23
CA ALA A 135 -3.27 42.32 -5.55
C ALA A 135 -2.61 43.60 -5.00
N GLU A 136 -2.04 43.56 -3.79
CA GLU A 136 -1.32 44.70 -3.18
C GLU A 136 0.01 45.03 -3.87
N GLY A 137 0.63 44.07 -4.57
CA GLY A 137 1.91 44.24 -5.25
C GLY A 137 1.82 44.89 -6.64
N ASP A 138 0.72 44.69 -7.35
CA ASP A 138 0.49 45.28 -8.68
C ASP A 138 0.10 46.78 -8.60
N ASP A 139 -0.51 47.20 -7.48
CA ASP A 139 -0.85 48.62 -7.22
C ASP A 139 0.39 49.50 -6.95
N GLN A 140 1.56 48.90 -6.66
CA GLN A 140 2.78 49.63 -6.32
C GLN A 140 3.62 50.05 -7.55
N TRP A 141 3.22 49.64 -8.76
CA TRP A 141 3.92 49.98 -10.03
C TRP A 141 3.14 50.91 -10.96
N GLN A 142 2.10 51.60 -10.48
CA GLN A 142 1.39 52.65 -11.23
C GLN A 142 1.65 54.08 -10.72
N GLY A 143 2.78 54.32 -10.04
CA GLY A 143 3.23 55.64 -9.58
C GLY A 143 4.30 56.26 -10.48
#